data_AF-A0A1V4X865-F1
#
_entry.id   AF-A0A1V4X865-F1
#
_cell.length_a   1.000
_cell.length_b   1.000
_cell.length_c   1.000
_cell.angle_alpha   90.00
_cell.angle_beta   90.00
_cell.angle_gamma   90.00
#
_symmetry.space_group_name_H-M   'P 1'
#
loop_
_entity.id
_entity.type
_entity.pdbx_description
1 polymer ?
#
loop_
_entity_poly.entity_id
_entity_poly.type
_entity_poly.pdbx_seq_one_letter_code
_entity_poly.pdbx_strand_id
1 'polypeptide(L)'
;MRRVEHMLDSVRQVEMEFSRGDRDSADTWPVRLSGEGFPRSVTVAQPVEFPEARQIAEELARFLQKPLVDSSTGERITRDAEHLDESWRDRMRRTKGAASPMPPQPPGMRTRVERTAEGYIFHIPGPPLRGYHYIHALVPVVFAAAVAWFFLPALLGLPMPDWVRYFFLGFIGLFFIAVPVMSALLNILRLKNRFERVTVTKAVLRVESLKQGRRATVEIPVDELEDLVAPTAKSLLDSVEVPGMKKAPPGDTGTPRMPDGRPLPRLLLAVMNMAGSRGITARSDRAVVEFAAGLDEAETAYLSALTRKMISE
;
A
#
# COMPACT_ATOMS: atom_id res chain seq x y z
N MET A 1 -26.07 12.51 -30.88
CA MET A 1 -25.43 12.91 -29.60
C MET A 1 -25.74 14.38 -29.34
N ARG A 2 -26.31 14.74 -28.18
CA ARG A 2 -26.41 16.16 -27.77
C ARG A 2 -25.03 16.59 -27.27
N ARG A 3 -24.43 17.60 -27.90
CA ARG A 3 -23.20 18.23 -27.41
C ARG A 3 -23.56 19.01 -26.15
N VAL A 4 -22.89 18.71 -25.05
CA VAL A 4 -23.00 19.49 -23.81
C VAL A 4 -21.77 20.38 -23.76
N GLU A 5 -21.99 21.68 -23.81
CA GLU A 5 -20.93 22.69 -23.72
C GLU A 5 -20.93 23.26 -22.31
N HIS A 6 -19.75 23.39 -21.72
CA HIS A 6 -19.57 23.95 -20.38
C HIS A 6 -18.62 25.14 -20.46
N MET A 7 -18.88 26.18 -19.66
CA MET A 7 -17.96 27.32 -19.57
C MET A 7 -16.73 26.94 -18.76
N LEU A 8 -15.55 27.33 -19.24
CA LEU A 8 -14.28 27.07 -18.53
C LEU A 8 -14.26 27.74 -17.16
N ASP A 9 -14.90 28.89 -17.00
CA ASP A 9 -15.00 29.63 -15.74
C ASP A 9 -15.77 28.89 -14.63
N SER A 10 -16.64 27.94 -15.01
CA SER A 10 -17.32 27.09 -14.02
C SER A 10 -16.41 26.05 -13.37
N VAL A 11 -15.20 25.82 -13.92
CA VAL A 11 -14.22 24.91 -13.34
C VAL A 11 -13.61 25.56 -12.12
N ARG A 12 -13.69 24.88 -10.98
CA ARG A 12 -13.12 25.33 -9.71
C ARG A 12 -11.80 24.65 -9.40
N GLN A 13 -11.64 23.38 -9.77
CA GLN A 13 -10.44 22.60 -9.50
C GLN A 13 -10.25 21.46 -10.50
N VAL A 14 -9.01 21.01 -10.61
CA VAL A 14 -8.64 19.75 -11.27
C VAL A 14 -8.53 18.68 -10.19
N GLU A 15 -9.10 17.50 -10.43
CA GLU A 15 -9.08 16.37 -9.51
C GLU A 15 -8.33 15.20 -10.13
N MET A 16 -7.47 14.55 -9.34
CA MET A 16 -6.86 13.27 -9.69
C MET A 16 -7.17 12.28 -8.57
N GLU A 17 -7.72 11.13 -8.94
CA GLU A 17 -8.05 10.05 -7.99
C GLU A 17 -7.48 8.72 -8.48
N PHE A 18 -7.37 7.74 -7.57
CA PHE A 18 -7.05 6.37 -7.95
C PHE A 18 -8.35 5.59 -8.16
N SER A 19 -8.52 5.02 -9.35
CA SER A 19 -9.65 4.15 -9.69
C SER A 19 -9.15 2.73 -9.91
N ARG A 20 -9.64 1.81 -9.07
CA ARG A 20 -9.27 0.40 -9.16
C ARG A 20 -9.96 -0.23 -10.37
N GLY A 21 -9.19 -0.88 -11.22
CA GLY A 21 -9.69 -1.71 -12.30
C GLY A 21 -10.45 -2.92 -11.78
N ASP A 22 -11.27 -3.50 -12.65
CA ASP A 22 -11.95 -4.77 -12.40
C ASP A 22 -11.16 -5.95 -13.01
N ARG A 23 -11.81 -7.11 -13.17
CA ARG A 23 -11.13 -8.31 -13.71
C ARG A 23 -10.64 -8.11 -15.15
N ASP A 24 -11.27 -7.19 -15.88
CA ASP A 24 -11.09 -6.99 -17.32
C ASP A 24 -10.47 -5.62 -17.65
N SER A 25 -10.19 -4.79 -16.65
CA SER A 25 -9.62 -3.44 -16.81
C SER A 25 -8.45 -3.19 -15.86
N ALA A 26 -7.47 -2.41 -16.31
CA ALA A 26 -6.33 -2.01 -15.48
C ALA A 26 -6.74 -0.94 -14.46
N ASP A 27 -5.97 -0.83 -13.38
CA ASP A 27 -6.06 0.32 -12.47
C ASP A 27 -5.74 1.61 -13.25
N THR A 28 -6.49 2.68 -12.99
CA THR A 28 -6.35 3.97 -13.68
C THR A 28 -6.29 5.14 -12.70
N TRP A 29 -5.74 6.25 -13.17
CA TRP A 29 -5.68 7.52 -12.45
C TRP A 29 -6.48 8.59 -13.20
N PRO A 30 -7.82 8.56 -13.15
CA PRO A 30 -8.64 9.51 -13.88
C PRO A 30 -8.38 10.94 -13.45
N VAL A 31 -8.16 11.81 -14.44
CA VAL A 31 -8.05 13.26 -14.28
C VAL A 31 -9.39 13.89 -14.62
N ARG A 32 -9.97 14.64 -13.68
CA ARG A 32 -11.32 15.20 -13.78
C ARG A 32 -11.34 16.70 -13.53
N LEU A 33 -12.36 17.36 -14.06
CA LEU A 33 -12.70 18.76 -13.77
C LEU A 33 -13.95 18.80 -12.89
N SER A 34 -13.91 19.61 -11.83
CA SER A 34 -15.08 19.84 -10.97
C SER A 34 -15.29 21.33 -10.69
N GLY A 35 -16.55 21.70 -10.42
CA GLY A 35 -16.90 23.09 -10.11
C GLY A 35 -18.39 23.42 -10.18
N GLU A 36 -18.69 24.70 -9.98
CA GLU A 36 -20.05 25.25 -9.90
C GLU A 36 -20.64 25.40 -11.30
N GLY A 37 -21.26 24.33 -11.80
CA GLY A 37 -21.76 24.22 -13.18
C GLY A 37 -21.74 22.79 -13.70
N PHE A 38 -21.08 21.89 -12.97
CA PHE A 38 -21.00 20.47 -13.27
C PHE A 38 -21.80 19.69 -12.23
N PRO A 39 -22.94 19.07 -12.59
CA PRO A 39 -23.64 18.16 -11.67
C PRO A 39 -22.81 16.89 -11.37
N ARG A 40 -21.85 16.55 -12.24
CA ARG A 40 -20.84 15.50 -12.06
C ARG A 40 -19.51 15.94 -12.65
N SER A 41 -18.40 15.56 -12.03
CA SER A 41 -17.07 15.87 -12.54
C SER A 41 -16.85 15.28 -13.93
N VAL A 42 -16.20 16.05 -14.80
CA VAL A 42 -15.97 15.68 -16.20
C VAL A 42 -14.60 15.05 -16.32
N THR A 43 -14.53 13.80 -16.79
CA THR A 43 -13.25 13.12 -17.00
C THR A 43 -12.59 13.61 -18.28
N VAL A 44 -11.34 14.04 -18.18
CA VAL A 44 -10.53 14.54 -19.31
C VAL A 44 -9.62 13.43 -19.83
N ALA A 45 -8.98 12.68 -18.93
CA ALA A 45 -8.09 11.57 -19.25
C ALA A 45 -8.21 10.44 -18.21
N GLN A 46 -7.87 9.22 -18.61
CA GLN A 46 -7.80 8.05 -17.71
C GLN A 46 -6.50 7.24 -17.92
N PRO A 47 -5.33 7.80 -17.58
CA PRO A 47 -4.07 7.08 -17.74
C PRO A 47 -3.96 5.87 -16.81
N VAL A 48 -3.18 4.88 -17.23
CA VAL A 48 -2.84 3.68 -16.44
C VAL A 48 -1.53 3.84 -15.67
N GLU A 49 -0.78 4.92 -15.92
CA GLU A 49 0.45 5.23 -15.22
C GLU A 49 0.28 6.53 -14.42
N PHE A 50 0.73 6.51 -13.16
CA PHE A 50 0.65 7.67 -12.28
C PHE A 50 1.45 8.89 -12.81
N PRO A 51 2.71 8.76 -13.28
CA PRO A 51 3.47 9.92 -13.78
C PRO A 51 2.77 10.62 -14.93
N GLU A 52 2.14 9.86 -15.84
CA GLU A 52 1.36 10.40 -16.96
C GLU A 52 0.11 11.14 -16.46
N ALA A 53 -0.66 10.54 -15.55
CA ALA A 53 -1.83 11.19 -14.97
C ALA A 53 -1.49 12.47 -14.23
N ARG A 54 -0.39 12.46 -13.49
CA ARG A 54 0.12 13.63 -12.78
C ARG A 54 0.49 14.74 -13.75
N GLN A 55 1.30 14.43 -14.77
CA GLN A 55 1.70 15.41 -15.78
C GLN A 55 0.47 16.08 -16.43
N ILE A 56 -0.51 15.27 -16.84
CA ILE A 56 -1.76 15.78 -17.44
C ILE A 56 -2.52 16.67 -16.45
N ALA A 57 -2.64 16.24 -15.19
CA ALA A 57 -3.35 16.99 -14.17
C ALA A 57 -2.67 18.32 -13.83
N GLU A 58 -1.34 18.37 -13.79
CA GLU A 58 -0.55 19.57 -13.57
C GLU A 58 -0.61 20.54 -14.76
N GLU A 59 -0.47 20.03 -15.98
CA GLU A 59 -0.63 20.83 -17.20
C GLU A 59 -2.03 21.46 -17.27
N LEU A 60 -3.06 20.68 -16.93
CA LEU A 60 -4.45 21.15 -16.90
C LEU A 60 -4.68 22.18 -15.78
N ALA A 61 -4.14 21.96 -14.58
CA ALA A 61 -4.24 22.89 -13.46
C ALA A 61 -3.53 24.22 -13.76
N ARG A 62 -2.34 24.14 -14.37
CA ARG A 62 -1.55 25.30 -14.81
C ARG A 62 -2.28 26.08 -15.91
N PHE A 63 -2.82 25.38 -16.90
CA PHE A 63 -3.58 26.00 -17.99
C PHE A 63 -4.84 26.72 -17.49
N LEU A 64 -5.60 26.10 -16.59
CA LEU A 64 -6.84 26.66 -16.05
C LEU A 64 -6.62 27.67 -14.92
N GLN A 65 -5.39 27.77 -14.40
CA GLN A 65 -5.04 28.52 -13.18
C GLN A 65 -5.97 28.14 -12.01
N LYS A 66 -6.23 26.84 -11.86
CA LYS A 66 -7.06 26.27 -10.79
C LYS A 66 -6.26 25.28 -9.95
N PRO A 67 -6.57 25.12 -8.66
CA PRO A 67 -5.87 24.18 -7.81
C PRO A 67 -6.03 22.73 -8.31
N LEU A 68 -4.98 21.93 -8.10
CA LEU A 68 -4.98 20.49 -8.29
C LEU A 68 -5.29 19.80 -6.96
N VAL A 69 -6.31 18.94 -6.94
CA VAL A 69 -6.69 18.12 -5.80
C VAL A 69 -6.34 16.67 -6.11
N ASP A 70 -5.33 16.14 -5.44
CA ASP A 70 -4.90 14.74 -5.56
C ASP A 70 -5.44 13.93 -4.37
N SER A 71 -6.21 12.89 -4.64
CA SER A 71 -6.72 11.92 -3.67
C SER A 71 -6.19 10.50 -3.90
N SER A 72 -5.26 10.32 -4.84
CA SER A 72 -4.74 9.02 -5.28
C SER A 72 -3.88 8.30 -4.24
N THR A 73 -3.47 8.96 -3.16
CA THR A 73 -2.77 8.38 -2.00
C THR A 73 -3.72 7.98 -0.85
N GLY A 74 -5.01 8.29 -0.96
CA GLY A 74 -5.99 8.12 0.11
C GLY A 74 -6.04 9.29 1.12
N GLU A 75 -5.20 10.31 0.97
CA GLU A 75 -5.37 11.62 1.60
C GLU A 75 -5.64 12.66 0.51
N ARG A 76 -6.51 13.64 0.82
CA ARG A 76 -6.79 14.75 -0.10
C ARG A 76 -5.71 15.82 0.04
N ILE A 77 -4.88 15.96 -0.99
CA ILE A 77 -3.81 16.96 -1.08
C ILE A 77 -4.23 18.01 -2.10
N THR A 78 -4.28 19.28 -1.69
CA THR A 78 -4.55 20.40 -2.60
C THR A 78 -3.25 21.13 -2.90
N ARG A 79 -2.94 21.33 -4.19
CA ARG A 79 -1.79 22.10 -4.68
C ARG A 79 -2.27 23.33 -5.44
N ASP A 80 -1.65 24.46 -5.17
CA ASP A 80 -1.91 25.71 -5.89
C ASP A 80 -1.34 25.63 -7.31
N ALA A 81 -2.03 26.22 -8.29
CA ALA A 81 -1.60 26.19 -9.70
C ALA A 81 -0.21 26.81 -9.95
N GLU A 82 0.22 27.71 -9.07
CA GLU A 82 1.53 28.40 -9.14
C GLU A 82 2.67 27.59 -8.49
N HIS A 83 2.34 26.57 -7.70
CA HIS A 83 3.30 25.80 -6.88
C HIS A 83 3.18 24.29 -7.13
N LEU A 84 2.86 23.88 -8.37
CA LEU A 84 2.67 22.48 -8.73
C LEU A 84 3.98 21.68 -8.66
N ASP A 85 5.09 22.29 -9.08
CA ASP A 85 6.43 21.68 -9.12
C ASP A 85 7.18 21.80 -7.76
N GLU A 86 6.49 22.20 -6.69
CA GLU A 86 7.10 22.40 -5.36
C GLU A 86 7.30 21.07 -4.64
N SER A 87 8.56 20.78 -4.27
CA SER A 87 8.92 19.60 -3.46
C SER A 87 8.13 19.58 -2.14
N TRP A 88 7.92 18.39 -1.59
CA TRP A 88 7.24 18.20 -0.31
C TRP A 88 7.91 19.02 0.81
N ARG A 89 9.25 19.05 0.82
CA ARG A 89 10.04 19.81 1.79
C ARG A 89 9.76 21.30 1.69
N ASP A 90 9.80 21.85 0.48
CA ASP A 90 9.63 23.30 0.27
C ASP A 90 8.21 23.72 0.60
N ARG A 91 7.22 22.90 0.22
CA ARG A 91 5.82 23.07 0.58
C ARG A 91 5.63 23.13 2.09
N MET A 92 6.24 22.21 2.85
CA MET A 92 6.14 22.19 4.31
C MET A 92 6.77 23.42 4.97
N ARG A 93 7.90 23.89 4.42
CA ARG A 93 8.56 25.13 4.88
C ARG A 93 7.71 26.37 4.60
N ARG A 94 7.12 26.47 3.40
CA ARG A 94 6.26 27.60 2.98
C ARG A 94 4.96 27.67 3.77
N THR A 95 4.25 26.54 3.86
CA THR A 95 2.95 26.47 4.57
C THR A 95 3.09 26.50 6.08
N LYS A 96 4.32 26.48 6.63
CA LYS A 96 4.60 26.24 8.06
C LYS A 96 3.75 25.07 8.56
N GLY A 97 3.70 24.01 7.76
CA GLY A 97 2.81 22.86 7.96
C GLY A 97 2.87 22.50 9.43
N ALA A 98 1.73 22.62 10.13
CA ALA A 98 1.65 22.53 11.57
C ALA A 98 2.45 21.31 11.98
N ALA A 99 3.54 21.51 12.73
CA ALA A 99 4.36 20.42 13.22
C ALA A 99 3.43 19.56 14.07
N SER A 100 2.85 18.52 13.47
CA SER A 100 2.01 17.61 14.21
C SER A 100 2.85 17.12 15.37
N PRO A 101 2.36 17.25 16.61
CA PRO A 101 3.13 16.85 17.76
C PRO A 101 3.61 15.42 17.54
N MET A 102 4.91 15.20 17.67
CA MET A 102 5.51 13.89 17.47
C MET A 102 4.77 12.89 18.34
N PRO A 103 4.10 11.86 17.77
CA PRO A 103 3.42 10.88 18.57
C PRO A 103 4.44 10.17 19.48
N PRO A 104 4.05 9.78 20.70
CA PRO A 104 4.94 9.01 21.56
C PRO A 104 5.29 7.68 20.89
N GLN A 105 6.47 7.14 21.21
CA GLN A 105 6.89 5.84 20.71
C GLN A 105 5.89 4.76 21.18
N PRO A 106 5.29 3.97 20.26
CA PRO A 106 4.32 2.96 20.63
C PRO A 106 4.94 1.84 21.47
N PRO A 107 4.23 1.32 22.50
CA PRO A 107 4.69 0.18 23.26
C PRO A 107 4.69 -1.08 22.38
N GLY A 108 5.73 -1.90 22.47
CA GLY A 108 5.81 -3.17 21.72
C GLY A 108 6.14 -3.01 20.22
N MET A 109 6.71 -1.87 19.82
CA MET A 109 7.15 -1.59 18.45
C MET A 109 8.03 -2.72 17.91
N ARG A 110 7.71 -3.21 16.71
CA ARG A 110 8.46 -4.30 16.06
C ARG A 110 9.65 -3.76 15.27
N THR A 111 9.53 -2.54 14.79
CA THR A 111 10.56 -1.82 14.08
C THR A 111 11.66 -1.43 15.05
N ARG A 112 12.92 -1.65 14.63
CA ARG A 112 14.08 -1.12 15.36
C ARG A 112 14.51 0.16 14.66
N VAL A 113 14.47 1.27 15.39
CA VAL A 113 14.92 2.58 14.91
C VAL A 113 16.35 2.82 15.39
N GLU A 114 17.27 3.00 14.46
CA GLU A 114 18.64 3.38 14.73
C GLU A 114 18.84 4.84 14.32
N ARG A 115 19.37 5.66 15.24
CA ARG A 115 19.72 7.05 14.95
C ARG A 115 21.19 7.11 14.55
N THR A 116 21.44 7.62 13.36
CA THR A 116 22.79 7.85 12.81
C THR A 116 23.12 9.34 12.83
N ALA A 117 24.35 9.69 12.46
CA ALA A 117 24.77 11.10 12.35
C ALA A 117 23.99 11.86 11.26
N GLU A 118 23.57 11.17 10.19
CA GLU A 118 22.94 11.77 9.01
C GLU A 118 21.41 11.64 8.99
N GLY A 119 20.85 10.79 9.86
CA GLY A 119 19.40 10.62 10.00
C GLY A 119 18.98 9.33 10.70
N TYR A 120 17.89 8.71 10.26
CA TYR A 120 17.34 7.50 10.86
C TYR A 120 17.43 6.29 9.92
N ILE A 121 17.65 5.13 10.51
CA ILE A 121 17.54 3.84 9.84
C ILE A 121 16.46 3.02 10.54
N PHE A 122 15.41 2.65 9.81
CA PHE A 122 14.34 1.80 10.29
C PHE A 122 14.58 0.37 9.81
N HIS A 123 14.68 -0.56 10.76
CA HIS A 123 14.71 -1.99 10.49
C HIS A 123 13.33 -2.57 10.76
N ILE A 124 12.58 -2.78 9.68
CA ILE A 124 11.20 -3.27 9.72
C ILE A 124 11.24 -4.78 9.47
N PRO A 125 10.92 -5.61 10.48
CA PRO A 125 10.85 -7.06 10.29
C PRO A 125 9.65 -7.41 9.40
N GLY A 126 9.78 -8.47 8.61
CA GLY A 126 8.68 -8.99 7.79
C GLY A 126 7.40 -9.28 8.60
N PRO A 127 6.24 -9.37 7.95
CA PRO A 127 4.96 -9.57 8.63
C PRO A 127 4.98 -10.81 9.53
N PRO A 128 4.30 -10.78 10.70
CA PRO A 128 4.30 -11.89 11.62
C PRO A 128 3.62 -13.09 10.98
N LEU A 129 4.23 -14.28 11.12
CA LEU A 129 3.64 -15.53 10.66
C LEU A 129 2.41 -15.87 11.52
N ARG A 130 1.23 -15.48 11.06
CA ARG A 130 -0.05 -15.84 11.66
C ARG A 130 -0.48 -17.26 11.28
N GLY A 131 -1.36 -17.84 12.11
CA GLY A 131 -1.87 -19.21 11.98
C GLY A 131 -2.37 -19.58 10.58
N TYR A 132 -3.00 -18.66 9.86
CA TYR A 132 -3.51 -18.92 8.50
C TYR A 132 -2.41 -19.16 7.46
N HIS A 133 -1.19 -18.66 7.67
CA HIS A 133 -0.06 -19.01 6.79
C HIS A 133 0.31 -20.49 6.92
N TYR A 134 0.11 -21.08 8.10
CA TYR A 134 0.31 -22.51 8.32
C TYR A 134 -0.80 -23.35 7.70
N ILE A 135 -2.02 -22.84 7.53
CA ILE A 135 -3.12 -23.56 6.85
C ILE A 135 -2.72 -23.88 5.40
N HIS A 136 -2.13 -22.93 4.69
CA HIS A 136 -1.64 -23.17 3.32
C HIS A 136 -0.49 -24.17 3.27
N ALA A 137 0.34 -24.26 4.31
CA ALA A 137 1.39 -25.27 4.43
C ALA A 137 0.86 -26.64 4.88
N LEU A 138 -0.27 -26.68 5.60
CA LEU A 138 -0.91 -27.90 6.09
C LEU A 138 -1.50 -28.71 4.93
N VAL A 139 -2.08 -28.05 3.92
CA VAL A 139 -2.71 -28.73 2.78
C VAL A 139 -1.75 -29.69 2.05
N PRO A 140 -0.53 -29.27 1.63
CA PRO A 140 0.45 -30.17 1.04
C PRO A 140 0.86 -31.32 1.95
N VAL A 141 1.00 -31.07 3.26
CA VAL A 141 1.41 -32.09 4.24
C VAL A 141 0.31 -33.13 4.42
N VAL A 142 -0.94 -32.71 4.56
CA VAL A 142 -2.10 -33.62 4.67
C VAL A 142 -2.28 -34.41 3.38
N PHE A 143 -2.14 -33.77 2.22
CA PHE A 143 -2.17 -34.45 0.93
C PHE A 143 -1.07 -35.51 0.82
N ALA A 144 0.18 -35.16 1.15
CA ALA A 144 1.30 -36.11 1.15
C ALA A 144 1.07 -37.28 2.10
N ALA A 145 0.53 -37.02 3.30
CA ALA A 145 0.16 -38.05 4.27
C ALA A 145 -0.95 -38.97 3.74
N ALA A 146 -1.98 -38.41 3.11
CA ALA A 146 -3.07 -39.18 2.51
C ALA A 146 -2.58 -40.05 1.33
N VAL A 147 -1.72 -39.51 0.47
CA VAL A 147 -1.10 -40.27 -0.63
C VAL A 147 -0.22 -41.39 -0.07
N ALA A 148 0.62 -41.11 0.93
CA ALA A 148 1.43 -42.13 1.56
C ALA A 148 0.55 -43.23 2.18
N TRP A 149 -0.46 -42.85 2.96
CA TRP A 149 -1.39 -43.79 3.60
C TRP A 149 -2.14 -44.67 2.60
N PHE A 150 -2.59 -44.11 1.47
CA PHE A 150 -3.35 -44.84 0.46
C PHE A 150 -2.46 -45.72 -0.43
N PHE A 151 -1.33 -45.20 -0.89
CA PHE A 151 -0.52 -45.85 -1.93
C PHE A 151 0.60 -46.74 -1.38
N LEU A 152 1.25 -46.42 -0.24
CA LEU A 152 2.34 -47.26 0.29
C LEU A 152 1.88 -48.70 0.59
N PRO A 153 0.77 -48.92 1.33
CA PRO A 153 0.33 -50.28 1.64
C PRO A 153 0.00 -51.09 0.38
N ALA A 154 -0.65 -50.46 -0.61
CA ALA A 154 -0.96 -51.07 -1.89
C ALA A 154 0.33 -51.45 -2.66
N LEU A 155 1.31 -50.56 -2.71
CA LEU A 155 2.58 -50.80 -3.41
C LEU A 155 3.45 -51.87 -2.76
N LEU A 156 3.42 -51.97 -1.43
CA LEU A 156 4.19 -52.98 -0.69
C LEU A 156 3.52 -54.35 -0.74
N GLY A 157 2.18 -54.42 -0.81
CA GLY A 157 1.41 -55.67 -0.83
C GLY A 157 1.24 -56.31 -2.21
N LEU A 158 1.41 -55.56 -3.31
CA LEU A 158 1.23 -56.10 -4.66
C LEU A 158 2.43 -56.96 -5.10
N PRO A 159 2.16 -58.14 -5.72
CA PRO A 159 3.20 -58.99 -6.30
C PRO A 159 3.67 -58.38 -7.64
N MET A 160 4.59 -57.43 -7.56
CA MET A 160 5.21 -56.78 -8.71
C MET A 160 6.74 -56.99 -8.68
N PRO A 161 7.42 -57.03 -9.84
CA PRO A 161 8.87 -57.08 -9.90
C PRO A 161 9.52 -55.92 -9.14
N ASP A 162 10.64 -56.18 -8.46
CA ASP A 162 11.25 -55.20 -7.54
C ASP A 162 11.61 -53.87 -8.22
N TRP A 163 12.10 -53.91 -9.45
CA TRP A 163 12.46 -52.69 -10.19
C TRP A 163 11.24 -51.78 -10.46
N VAL A 164 10.06 -52.36 -10.71
CA VAL A 164 8.80 -51.62 -10.89
C VAL A 164 8.38 -50.98 -9.58
N ARG A 165 8.49 -51.73 -8.48
CA ARG A 165 8.19 -51.24 -7.12
C ARG A 165 9.05 -50.04 -6.76
N TYR A 166 10.36 -50.12 -6.97
CA TYR A 166 11.28 -49.02 -6.68
C TYR A 166 11.02 -47.80 -7.56
N PHE A 167 10.70 -47.98 -8.84
CA PHE A 167 10.34 -46.88 -9.72
C PHE A 167 9.12 -46.11 -9.21
N PHE A 168 8.03 -46.79 -8.90
CA PHE A 168 6.81 -46.15 -8.40
C PHE A 168 6.98 -45.57 -6.99
N LEU A 169 7.74 -46.22 -6.10
CA LEU A 169 8.10 -45.66 -4.79
C LEU A 169 8.90 -44.35 -4.95
N GLY A 170 9.89 -44.33 -5.84
CA GLY A 170 10.67 -43.14 -6.14
C GLY A 170 9.81 -42.03 -6.75
N PHE A 171 8.94 -42.37 -7.70
CA PHE A 171 8.04 -41.42 -8.35
C PHE A 171 7.04 -40.80 -7.37
N ILE A 172 6.33 -41.63 -6.59
CA ILE A 172 5.35 -41.16 -5.60
C ILE A 172 6.06 -40.38 -4.49
N GLY A 173 7.17 -40.91 -3.97
CA GLY A 173 7.98 -40.27 -2.94
C GLY A 173 8.50 -38.90 -3.38
N LEU A 174 8.98 -38.76 -4.61
CA LEU A 174 9.50 -37.49 -5.10
C LEU A 174 8.38 -36.49 -5.41
N PHE A 175 7.44 -36.84 -6.28
CA PHE A 175 6.49 -35.88 -6.85
C PHE A 175 5.30 -35.57 -5.93
N PHE A 176 4.87 -36.53 -5.11
CA PHE A 176 3.67 -36.37 -4.28
C PHE A 176 3.96 -36.15 -2.80
N ILE A 177 5.17 -36.46 -2.34
CA ILE A 177 5.59 -36.24 -0.95
C ILE A 177 6.68 -35.16 -0.88
N ALA A 178 7.85 -35.41 -1.48
CA ALA A 178 9.00 -34.52 -1.31
C ALA A 178 8.78 -33.13 -1.92
N VAL A 179 8.31 -33.04 -3.17
CA VAL A 179 8.10 -31.75 -3.86
C VAL A 179 7.07 -30.86 -3.15
N PRO A 180 5.86 -31.34 -2.79
CA PRO A 180 4.87 -30.50 -2.10
C PRO A 180 5.33 -30.05 -0.71
N VAL A 181 5.94 -30.95 0.08
CA VAL A 181 6.45 -30.64 1.42
C VAL A 181 7.60 -29.64 1.35
N MET A 182 8.55 -29.84 0.43
CA MET A 182 9.66 -28.93 0.21
C MET A 182 9.17 -27.55 -0.24
N SER A 183 8.20 -27.50 -1.15
CA SER A 183 7.58 -26.25 -1.61
C SER A 183 6.93 -25.47 -0.46
N ALA A 184 6.17 -26.16 0.41
CA ALA A 184 5.55 -25.57 1.59
C ALA A 184 6.60 -25.02 2.57
N LEU A 185 7.66 -25.79 2.85
CA LEU A 185 8.74 -25.38 3.74
C LEU A 185 9.51 -24.17 3.18
N LEU A 186 9.86 -24.20 1.90
CA LEU A 186 10.55 -23.08 1.24
C LEU A 186 9.69 -21.82 1.24
N ASN A 187 8.37 -21.93 1.09
CA ASN A 187 7.47 -20.78 1.17
C ASN A 187 7.47 -20.14 2.58
N ILE A 188 7.41 -20.96 3.64
CA ILE A 188 7.52 -20.48 5.03
C ILE A 188 8.87 -19.79 5.27
N LEU A 189 9.97 -20.39 4.81
CA LEU A 189 11.31 -19.79 4.94
C LEU A 189 11.42 -18.47 4.18
N ARG A 190 10.84 -18.38 2.97
CA ARG A 190 10.77 -17.14 2.18
C ARG A 190 9.93 -16.05 2.85
N LEU A 191 8.88 -16.42 3.59
CA LEU A 191 8.06 -15.48 4.36
C LEU A 191 8.83 -14.96 5.58
N LYS A 192 9.59 -15.83 6.27
CA LYS A 192 10.39 -15.48 7.44
C LYS A 192 11.56 -14.54 7.11
N ASN A 193 12.17 -14.70 5.94
CA ASN A 193 13.32 -13.91 5.52
C ASN A 193 12.97 -12.57 4.86
N ARG A 194 11.71 -12.10 4.95
CA ARG A 194 11.35 -10.76 4.48
C ARG A 194 11.84 -9.72 5.48
N PHE A 195 12.58 -8.74 5.00
CA PHE A 195 12.94 -7.57 5.77
C PHE A 195 12.83 -6.31 4.91
N GLU A 196 12.63 -5.20 5.57
CA GLU A 196 12.67 -3.89 4.97
C GLU A 196 13.57 -2.99 5.81
N ARG A 197 14.50 -2.29 5.14
CA ARG A 197 15.41 -1.33 5.73
C ARG A 197 15.17 0.01 5.06
N VAL A 198 14.66 0.97 5.82
CA VAL A 198 14.42 2.33 5.33
C VAL A 198 15.49 3.23 5.91
N THR A 199 16.23 3.92 5.06
CA THR A 199 17.24 4.90 5.44
C THR A 199 16.69 6.27 5.08
N VAL A 200 16.47 7.10 6.10
CA VAL A 200 15.95 8.47 5.96
C VAL A 200 17.06 9.43 6.33
N THR A 201 17.54 10.19 5.37
CA THR A 201 18.51 11.27 5.57
C THR A 201 17.92 12.60 5.09
N LYS A 202 18.66 13.70 5.28
CA LYS A 202 18.28 15.00 4.72
C LYS A 202 18.40 15.07 3.19
N ALA A 203 19.15 14.17 2.57
CA ALA A 203 19.40 14.19 1.13
C ALA A 203 18.58 13.13 0.38
N VAL A 204 18.44 11.93 0.96
CA VAL A 204 17.86 10.77 0.29
C VAL A 204 16.95 9.98 1.24
N LEU A 205 15.82 9.53 0.69
CA LEU A 205 14.99 8.46 1.22
C LEU A 205 15.28 7.17 0.46
N ARG A 206 15.93 6.20 1.12
CA ARG A 206 16.28 4.91 0.53
C ARG A 206 15.48 3.79 1.18
N VAL A 207 14.76 3.02 0.39
CA VAL A 207 14.02 1.84 0.83
C VAL A 207 14.68 0.60 0.24
N GLU A 208 15.24 -0.23 1.10
CA GLU A 208 15.71 -1.56 0.73
C GLU A 208 14.70 -2.61 1.21
N SER A 209 14.16 -3.41 0.30
CA SER A 209 13.24 -4.49 0.66
C SER A 209 13.73 -5.82 0.10
N LEU A 210 13.57 -6.88 0.90
CA LEU A 210 13.74 -8.26 0.44
C LEU A 210 12.35 -8.90 0.34
N LYS A 211 11.70 -8.74 -0.82
CA LYS A 211 10.37 -9.31 -1.09
C LYS A 211 10.52 -10.54 -1.99
N GLN A 212 9.94 -11.67 -1.58
CA GLN A 212 9.95 -12.95 -2.32
C GLN A 212 11.35 -13.42 -2.77
N GLY A 213 12.40 -13.13 -1.98
CA GLY A 213 13.78 -13.54 -2.28
C GLY A 213 14.51 -12.64 -3.29
N ARG A 214 13.90 -11.55 -3.76
CA ARG A 214 14.57 -10.51 -4.56
C ARG A 214 14.80 -9.27 -3.70
N ARG A 215 16.04 -8.74 -3.74
CA ARG A 215 16.38 -7.47 -3.11
C ARG A 215 16.04 -6.35 -4.08
N ALA A 216 15.18 -5.44 -3.67
CA ALA A 216 14.88 -4.22 -4.40
C ALA A 216 15.35 -3.04 -3.56
N THR A 217 16.04 -2.10 -4.20
CA THR A 217 16.48 -0.84 -3.60
C THR A 217 15.92 0.29 -4.43
N VAL A 218 15.15 1.16 -3.80
CA VAL A 218 14.61 2.38 -4.40
C VAL A 218 15.14 3.56 -3.62
N GLU A 219 15.71 4.53 -4.32
CA GLU A 219 16.23 5.77 -3.76
C GLU A 219 15.44 6.94 -4.35
N ILE A 220 14.92 7.79 -3.46
CA ILE A 220 14.22 9.00 -3.82
C ILE A 220 15.01 10.17 -3.20
N PRO A 221 15.63 11.04 -4.03
CA PRO A 221 16.20 12.29 -3.56
C PRO A 221 15.13 13.13 -2.87
N VAL A 222 15.47 13.79 -1.76
CA VAL A 222 14.49 14.53 -0.94
C VAL A 222 14.02 15.81 -1.64
N ASP A 223 14.82 16.36 -2.52
CA ASP A 223 14.48 17.45 -3.45
C ASP A 223 13.50 16.99 -4.54
N GLU A 224 13.56 15.73 -4.97
CA GLU A 224 12.58 15.12 -5.89
C GLU A 224 11.37 14.52 -5.14
N LEU A 225 11.32 14.59 -3.81
CA LEU A 225 10.22 14.03 -3.03
C LEU A 225 9.01 14.96 -3.09
N GLU A 226 7.90 14.46 -3.60
CA GLU A 226 6.71 15.29 -3.85
C GLU A 226 5.59 15.03 -2.85
N ASP A 227 5.45 13.77 -2.44
CA ASP A 227 4.46 13.33 -1.46
C ASP A 227 5.04 12.30 -0.47
N LEU A 228 4.65 12.46 0.79
CA LEU A 228 4.92 11.53 1.88
C LEU A 228 3.66 11.35 2.72
N VAL A 229 2.90 10.29 2.42
CA VAL A 229 1.57 10.04 2.98
C VAL A 229 1.56 8.73 3.74
N ALA A 230 1.01 8.75 4.94
CA ALA A 230 0.74 7.58 5.76
C ALA A 230 -0.78 7.41 5.87
N PRO A 231 -1.44 6.78 4.88
CA PRO A 231 -2.90 6.68 4.87
C PRO A 231 -3.38 6.00 6.15
N THR A 232 -4.20 6.74 6.89
CA THR A 232 -4.81 6.30 8.15
C THR A 232 -6.08 5.50 7.83
N ALA A 233 -6.47 4.56 8.68
CA ALA A 233 -7.73 3.83 8.56
C ALA A 233 -8.95 4.76 8.40
N LYS A 234 -8.90 5.93 9.07
CA LYS A 234 -9.91 6.99 8.98
C LYS A 234 -9.95 7.66 7.58
N SER A 235 -8.80 8.01 7.01
CA SER A 235 -8.75 8.68 5.70
C SER A 235 -9.25 7.76 4.57
N LEU A 236 -9.00 6.46 4.69
CA LEU A 236 -9.54 5.46 3.78
C LEU A 236 -11.06 5.39 3.84
N LEU A 237 -11.66 5.38 5.02
CA LEU A 237 -13.13 5.36 5.17
C LEU A 237 -13.78 6.64 4.64
N ASP A 238 -13.15 7.79 4.84
CA ASP A 238 -13.62 9.07 4.29
C ASP A 238 -13.50 9.13 2.75
N SER A 239 -12.55 8.39 2.17
CA SER A 239 -12.35 8.29 0.71
C SER A 239 -13.32 7.34 0.00
N VAL A 240 -13.89 6.35 0.70
CA VAL A 240 -14.82 5.37 0.10
C VAL A 240 -16.20 6.00 -0.05
N GLU A 241 -16.59 6.34 -1.27
CA GLU A 241 -17.95 6.76 -1.59
C GLU A 241 -18.87 5.54 -1.69
N VAL A 242 -19.81 5.41 -0.75
CA VAL A 242 -20.83 4.36 -0.79
C VAL A 242 -22.01 4.83 -1.65
N PRO A 243 -22.37 4.12 -2.73
CA PRO A 243 -23.51 4.48 -3.58
C PRO A 243 -24.80 4.60 -2.75
N GLY A 244 -25.42 5.78 -2.77
CA GLY A 244 -26.72 6.04 -2.11
C GLY A 244 -26.66 6.62 -0.70
N MET A 245 -25.47 6.85 -0.11
CA MET A 245 -25.35 7.51 1.19
C MET A 245 -24.83 8.94 1.07
N LYS A 246 -25.57 9.92 1.61
CA LYS A 246 -25.10 11.31 1.75
C LYS A 246 -24.03 11.36 2.83
N LYS A 247 -22.82 11.81 2.49
CA LYS A 247 -21.72 12.09 3.43
C LYS A 247 -22.22 13.11 4.47
N ALA A 248 -22.40 12.67 5.72
CA ALA A 248 -22.49 13.60 6.84
C ALA A 248 -21.05 14.01 7.20
N PRO A 249 -20.72 15.30 7.35
CA PRO A 249 -19.38 15.70 7.79
C PRO A 249 -19.11 15.07 9.16
N PRO A 250 -18.14 14.15 9.27
CA PRO A 250 -17.87 13.50 10.54
C PRO A 250 -17.26 14.54 11.48
N GLY A 251 -17.94 14.82 12.59
CA GLY A 251 -17.37 15.63 13.68
C GLY A 251 -16.09 14.98 14.21
N ASP A 252 -15.09 15.80 14.54
CA ASP A 252 -13.76 15.34 14.91
C ASP A 252 -13.77 14.69 16.31
N THR A 253 -14.03 13.38 16.33
CA THR A 253 -14.21 12.59 17.55
C THR A 253 -13.07 11.60 17.79
N GLY A 254 -11.98 11.70 17.02
CA GLY A 254 -10.78 10.86 17.17
C GLY A 254 -10.96 9.36 16.88
N THR A 255 -12.15 8.91 16.47
CA THR A 255 -12.45 7.50 16.15
C THR A 255 -12.97 7.37 14.72
N PRO A 256 -12.61 6.31 13.98
CA PRO A 256 -13.13 6.11 12.63
C PRO A 256 -14.63 5.77 12.68
N ARG A 257 -15.42 6.42 11.83
CA ARG A 257 -16.87 6.26 11.74
C ARG A 257 -17.27 5.76 10.35
N MET A 258 -18.46 5.17 10.28
CA MET A 258 -19.10 4.86 9.00
C MET A 258 -19.45 6.16 8.26
N PRO A 259 -19.63 6.12 6.93
CA PRO A 259 -20.03 7.30 6.12
C PRO A 259 -21.36 7.95 6.57
N ASP A 260 -22.20 7.19 7.30
CA ASP A 260 -23.47 7.63 7.90
C ASP A 260 -23.29 8.28 9.29
N GLY A 261 -22.06 8.43 9.78
CA GLY A 261 -21.73 9.02 11.08
C GLY A 261 -21.86 8.08 12.28
N ARG A 262 -22.18 6.80 12.09
CA ARG A 262 -22.24 5.82 13.19
C ARG A 262 -20.84 5.31 13.58
N PRO A 263 -20.61 4.93 14.85
CA PRO A 263 -19.36 4.25 15.22
C PRO A 263 -19.25 2.92 14.48
N LEU A 264 -18.05 2.57 14.04
CA LEU A 264 -17.80 1.28 13.39
C LEU A 264 -18.13 0.12 14.34
N PRO A 265 -18.76 -0.95 13.84
CA PRO A 265 -18.93 -2.19 14.61
C PRO A 265 -17.58 -2.69 15.13
N ARG A 266 -17.55 -3.17 16.39
CA ARG A 266 -16.32 -3.67 17.04
C ARG A 266 -15.62 -4.76 16.23
N LEU A 267 -16.38 -5.60 15.53
CA LEU A 267 -15.83 -6.65 14.67
C LEU A 267 -15.07 -6.06 13.47
N LEU A 268 -15.59 -5.00 12.84
CA LEU A 268 -14.92 -4.30 11.74
C LEU A 268 -13.63 -3.62 12.21
N LEU A 269 -13.68 -2.93 13.35
CA LEU A 269 -12.48 -2.35 13.98
C LEU A 269 -11.43 -3.42 14.29
N ALA A 270 -11.85 -4.58 14.81
CA ALA A 270 -10.94 -5.68 15.08
C ALA A 270 -10.31 -6.26 13.80
N VAL A 271 -11.06 -6.37 12.71
CA VAL A 271 -10.53 -6.80 11.40
C VAL A 271 -9.57 -5.77 10.82
N MET A 272 -9.88 -4.47 10.91
CA MET A 272 -9.00 -3.39 10.45
C MET A 272 -7.69 -3.36 11.24
N ASN A 273 -7.76 -3.46 12.57
CA ASN A 273 -6.58 -3.57 13.42
C ASN A 273 -5.77 -4.85 13.14
N MET A 274 -6.44 -5.93 12.73
CA MET A 274 -5.76 -7.14 12.27
C MET A 274 -5.12 -6.99 10.89
N ALA A 275 -5.68 -6.20 9.97
CA ALA A 275 -5.14 -6.08 8.61
C ALA A 275 -3.78 -5.35 8.56
N GLY A 276 -3.47 -4.53 9.56
CA GLY A 276 -2.30 -3.66 9.59
C GLY A 276 -2.47 -2.45 8.66
N SER A 277 -1.58 -1.47 8.76
CA SER A 277 -1.61 -0.28 7.90
C SER A 277 -1.22 -0.62 6.46
N ARG A 278 -1.65 0.21 5.50
CA ARG A 278 -1.15 0.20 4.11
C ARG A 278 0.27 0.76 3.98
N GLY A 279 0.99 0.94 5.09
CA GLY A 279 2.33 1.51 5.09
C GLY A 279 2.34 3.00 4.77
N ILE A 280 3.54 3.50 4.51
CA ILE A 280 3.86 4.88 4.15
C ILE A 280 4.22 4.88 2.68
N THR A 281 3.54 5.72 1.91
CA THR A 281 3.81 5.92 0.48
C THR A 281 4.64 7.18 0.31
N ALA A 282 5.81 7.04 -0.30
CA ALA A 282 6.64 8.14 -0.78
C ALA A 282 6.64 8.16 -2.31
N ARG A 283 6.46 9.34 -2.90
CA ARG A 283 6.40 9.53 -4.36
C ARG A 283 7.36 10.62 -4.83
N SER A 284 7.96 10.35 -5.98
CA SER A 284 8.59 11.31 -6.86
C SER A 284 8.07 11.13 -8.29
N ASP A 285 8.43 12.03 -9.18
CA ASP A 285 8.13 11.96 -10.62
C ASP A 285 8.54 10.62 -11.26
N ARG A 286 9.61 10.02 -10.73
CA ARG A 286 10.24 8.82 -11.31
C ARG A 286 9.93 7.54 -10.56
N ALA A 287 9.53 7.63 -9.28
CA ALA A 287 9.41 6.47 -8.43
C ALA A 287 8.30 6.60 -7.39
N VAL A 288 7.58 5.50 -7.19
CA VAL A 288 6.64 5.32 -6.08
C VAL A 288 7.13 4.18 -5.22
N VAL A 289 7.28 4.43 -3.92
CA VAL A 289 7.70 3.42 -2.96
C VAL A 289 6.77 3.37 -1.75
N GLU A 290 6.33 2.16 -1.42
CA GLU A 290 5.54 1.85 -0.24
C GLU A 290 6.39 1.04 0.74
N PHE A 291 6.52 1.55 1.97
CA PHE A 291 7.27 0.91 3.05
C PHE A 291 6.45 0.83 4.34
N ALA A 292 6.86 0.03 5.32
CA ALA A 292 6.15 -0.13 6.60
C ALA A 292 4.73 -0.72 6.48
N ALA A 293 4.43 -1.40 5.37
CA ALA A 293 3.14 -2.06 5.17
C ALA A 293 2.95 -3.24 6.16
N GLY A 294 1.76 -3.33 6.75
CA GLY A 294 1.41 -4.37 7.72
C GLY A 294 1.94 -4.12 9.15
N LEU A 295 2.49 -2.94 9.44
CA LEU A 295 2.74 -2.49 10.80
C LEU A 295 1.44 -2.00 11.46
N ASP A 296 1.50 -1.82 12.78
CA ASP A 296 0.40 -1.18 13.50
C ASP A 296 0.23 0.28 13.08
N GLU A 297 -0.98 0.82 13.20
CA GLU A 297 -1.27 2.20 12.79
C GLU A 297 -0.49 3.22 13.63
N ALA A 298 -0.34 2.98 14.94
CA ALA A 298 0.45 3.85 15.82
C ALA A 298 1.95 3.80 15.47
N GLU A 299 2.46 2.62 15.11
CA GLU A 299 3.84 2.44 14.64
C GLU A 299 4.08 3.14 13.31
N THR A 300 3.13 3.04 12.37
CA THR A 300 3.20 3.71 11.07
C THR A 300 3.15 5.23 11.23
N ALA A 301 2.29 5.75 12.10
CA ALA A 301 2.20 7.18 12.42
C ALA A 301 3.48 7.71 13.08
N TYR A 302 4.10 6.92 13.96
CA TYR A 302 5.38 7.27 14.57
C TYR A 302 6.54 7.34 13.56
N LEU A 303 6.66 6.33 12.69
CA LEU A 303 7.68 6.32 11.64
C LEU A 303 7.47 7.42 10.61
N SER A 304 6.22 7.73 10.24
CA SER A 304 5.92 8.82 9.31
C SER A 304 6.29 10.17 9.93
N ALA A 305 6.00 10.40 11.21
CA ALA A 305 6.38 11.61 11.92
C ALA A 305 7.91 11.78 12.03
N LEU A 306 8.65 10.71 12.31
CA LEU A 306 10.12 10.73 12.29
C LEU A 306 10.67 11.08 10.90
N THR A 307 10.08 10.49 9.86
CA THR A 307 10.48 10.73 8.47
C THR A 307 10.24 12.19 8.08
N ARG A 308 9.03 12.70 8.37
CA ARG A 308 8.64 14.10 8.12
C ARG A 308 9.58 15.07 8.83
N LYS A 309 9.88 14.81 10.11
CA LYS A 309 10.81 15.63 10.90
C LYS A 309 12.19 15.72 10.25
N MET A 310 12.79 14.58 9.91
CA MET A 310 14.12 14.54 9.27
C MET A 310 14.18 15.27 7.93
N ILE A 311 13.11 15.16 7.14
CA ILE A 311 13.07 15.79 5.82
C ILE A 311 12.87 17.30 5.95
N SER A 312 12.08 17.75 6.93
CA SER A 312 11.77 19.16 7.13
C SER A 312 12.93 19.98 7.71
N GLU A 313 13.79 19.36 8.54
CA GLU A 313 14.97 19.98 9.16
C GLU A 313 16.09 20.28 8.15
#